data_AF-A0A8S9WJ37-F1
#
_entry.id   AF-A0A8S9WJ37-F1
#
_cell.length_a   1.000
_cell.length_b   1.000
_cell.length_c   1.000
_cell.angle_alpha   90.00
_cell.angle_beta   90.00
_cell.angle_gamma   90.00
#
_symmetry.space_group_name_H-M   'P 1'
#
loop_
_entity.id
_entity.type
_entity.pdbx_description
1 polymer ?
#
loop_
_entity_poly.entity_id
_entity_poly.type
_entity_poly.pdbx_seq_one_letter_code
_entity_poly.pdbx_strand_id
1 'polypeptide(L)'
;MFSLLPEQHKFINIDNPSNDIDCVACHSSIRAELDNSDLHGNLSCEDCHRFEGTGISFAEGGSPATAGEEAHAAYTPRCLDCHDSDGATVAGEYAKPARAFCDDNYGCEYSAHKALVMKANESSMSVGENEACLVCHTNYSCELDYTYFEGISYNLSGWSFTSFGDSGTRDYTANWNKSGAKHVFLSLDKIDCTKCHENIYDALVNGTPKVNEDYLTHSPIEIHTSGTGGTDWDTNNPWPFGGPNYHDRYHYIPEADRATGVNSSYCYECHNVNKYANENLADKTTYDLGDVTSDTYSTQVHCAEALWCQTCHGNGKTKVVIDNPEQLNTGHSGTNFVDDVTSDYARTFQGDICMGCHEAAVHPSDAQAICTRCHELGNADVYIESEPRGYATNI
;
A
#
# COMPACT_ATOMS: atom_id res chain seq x y z
N MET A 1 -30.50 33.54 39.12
CA MET A 1 -30.03 32.96 37.85
C MET A 1 -28.95 33.88 37.31
N PHE A 2 -27.69 33.50 37.49
CA PHE A 2 -26.54 34.26 36.99
C PHE A 2 -26.23 33.75 35.59
N SER A 3 -26.39 34.60 34.56
CA SER A 3 -25.79 34.38 33.24
C SER A 3 -24.43 35.08 33.25
N LEU A 4 -23.36 34.32 33.00
CA LEU A 4 -22.01 34.89 32.96
C LEU A 4 -21.68 35.53 31.60
N LEU A 5 -22.53 35.36 30.57
CA LEU A 5 -22.35 35.90 29.22
C LEU A 5 -23.71 36.05 28.51
N PRO A 6 -24.41 37.19 28.63
CA PRO A 6 -25.60 37.45 27.82
C PRO A 6 -25.24 37.44 26.33
N GLU A 7 -26.04 36.74 25.53
CA GLU A 7 -26.00 36.75 24.05
C GLU A 7 -24.80 36.08 23.36
N GLN A 8 -23.90 35.39 24.09
CA GLN A 8 -22.81 34.64 23.45
C GLN A 8 -23.06 33.12 23.32
N HIS A 9 -24.10 32.59 23.99
CA HIS A 9 -24.46 31.17 23.89
C HIS A 9 -25.99 31.02 23.90
N LYS A 10 -26.53 30.38 22.86
CA LYS A 10 -27.93 29.92 22.82
C LYS A 10 -27.96 28.47 23.30
N PHE A 11 -28.48 28.23 24.50
CA PHE A 11 -28.75 26.88 24.97
C PHE A 11 -29.95 26.33 24.17
N ILE A 12 -29.76 25.21 23.47
CA ILE A 12 -30.81 24.52 22.73
C ILE A 12 -31.56 23.62 23.71
N ASN A 13 -32.89 23.67 23.67
CA ASN A 13 -33.72 22.78 24.48
C ASN A 13 -33.70 21.37 23.85
N ILE A 14 -33.32 20.37 24.64
CA ILE A 14 -33.26 18.97 24.25
C ILE A 14 -34.37 18.11 24.88
N ASP A 15 -35.39 18.72 25.51
CA ASP A 15 -36.49 18.04 26.25
C ASP A 15 -37.31 17.03 25.40
N ASN A 16 -37.15 17.03 24.08
CA ASN A 16 -37.71 16.01 23.19
C ASN A 16 -36.88 14.71 23.31
N PRO A 17 -37.47 13.52 23.45
CA PRO A 17 -36.73 12.25 23.47
C PRO A 17 -35.74 12.06 22.31
N SER A 18 -36.01 12.69 21.16
CA SER A 18 -35.11 12.69 20.00
C SER A 18 -33.81 13.47 20.22
N ASN A 19 -33.77 14.35 21.22
CA ASN A 19 -32.61 15.17 21.57
C ASN A 19 -32.13 16.00 20.36
N ASP A 20 -33.06 16.75 19.74
CA ASP A 20 -32.91 17.43 18.44
C ASP A 20 -31.86 18.57 18.49
N ILE A 21 -30.59 18.19 18.47
CA ILE A 21 -29.50 19.13 18.26
C ILE A 21 -29.45 19.42 16.77
N ASP A 22 -29.81 20.64 16.40
CA ASP A 22 -29.76 21.11 15.02
C ASP A 22 -28.29 21.33 14.60
N CYS A 23 -27.59 20.23 14.32
CA CYS A 23 -26.20 20.21 13.88
C CYS A 23 -26.00 21.07 12.63
N VAL A 24 -26.98 21.09 11.72
CA VAL A 24 -26.90 21.79 10.44
C VAL A 24 -26.99 23.30 10.62
N ALA A 25 -27.73 23.80 11.62
CA ALA A 25 -27.75 25.23 11.93
C ALA A 25 -26.36 25.78 12.26
N CYS A 26 -25.51 24.98 12.91
CA CYS A 26 -24.14 25.38 13.29
C CYS A 26 -23.08 24.91 12.26
N HIS A 27 -23.29 23.78 11.60
CA HIS A 27 -22.32 23.11 10.73
C HIS A 27 -22.83 22.92 9.29
N SER A 28 -23.56 23.90 8.77
CA SER A 28 -24.15 23.85 7.41
C SER A 28 -23.14 23.55 6.30
N SER A 29 -21.90 24.01 6.41
CA SER A 29 -20.83 23.68 5.46
C SER A 29 -20.44 22.20 5.51
N ILE A 30 -20.41 21.60 6.71
CA ILE A 30 -20.12 20.18 6.90
C ILE A 30 -21.27 19.34 6.34
N ARG A 31 -22.52 19.78 6.53
CA ARG A 31 -23.66 19.12 5.90
C ARG A 31 -23.55 19.15 4.37
N ALA A 32 -23.17 20.29 3.80
CA ALA A 32 -22.99 20.42 2.36
C ALA A 32 -21.84 19.54 1.84
N GLU A 33 -20.77 19.31 2.60
CA GLU A 33 -19.74 18.32 2.26
C GLU A 33 -20.33 16.90 2.22
N LEU A 34 -21.03 16.49 3.28
CA LEU A 34 -21.63 15.15 3.36
C LEU A 34 -22.63 14.90 2.23
N ASP A 35 -23.51 15.87 1.95
CA ASP A 35 -24.48 15.82 0.85
C ASP A 35 -23.84 15.61 -0.53
N ASN A 36 -22.59 16.04 -0.69
CA ASN A 36 -21.82 15.90 -1.93
C ASN A 36 -20.92 14.65 -1.97
N SER A 37 -20.99 13.78 -0.95
CA SER A 37 -20.18 12.56 -0.93
C SER A 37 -20.72 11.48 -1.87
N ASP A 38 -19.80 10.74 -2.49
CA ASP A 38 -20.16 9.52 -3.24
C ASP A 38 -20.56 8.38 -2.28
N LEU A 39 -19.98 8.37 -1.08
CA LEU A 39 -20.26 7.42 0.00
C LEU A 39 -20.80 8.17 1.22
N HIS A 40 -21.75 7.60 1.96
CA HIS A 40 -22.33 8.21 3.18
C HIS A 40 -23.19 9.47 2.99
N GLY A 41 -23.40 9.99 1.77
CA GLY A 41 -24.25 11.18 1.55
C GLY A 41 -25.72 10.99 1.92
N ASN A 42 -26.16 9.73 2.08
CA ASN A 42 -27.47 9.36 2.60
C ASN A 42 -27.57 9.36 4.13
N LEU A 43 -26.44 9.46 4.85
CA LEU A 43 -26.42 9.47 6.30
C LEU A 43 -26.73 10.87 6.86
N SER A 44 -27.37 10.89 8.02
CA SER A 44 -27.53 12.07 8.86
C SER A 44 -26.29 12.29 9.72
N CYS A 45 -26.17 13.47 10.34
CA CYS A 45 -25.09 13.71 11.31
C CYS A 45 -25.18 12.76 12.51
N GLU A 46 -26.39 12.40 12.94
CA GLU A 46 -26.62 11.55 14.11
C GLU A 46 -26.27 10.09 13.84
N ASP A 47 -26.43 9.61 12.60
CA ASP A 47 -26.05 8.24 12.20
C ASP A 47 -24.58 7.93 12.51
N CYS A 48 -23.70 8.94 12.48
CA CYS A 48 -22.29 8.80 12.83
C CYS A 48 -22.00 9.30 14.25
N HIS A 49 -22.42 10.53 14.57
CA HIS A 49 -22.03 11.23 15.81
C HIS A 49 -22.80 10.77 17.06
N ARG A 50 -23.84 9.95 16.90
CA ARG A 50 -24.62 9.33 17.98
C ARG A 50 -24.78 7.82 17.77
N PHE A 51 -23.82 7.20 17.09
CA PHE A 51 -23.83 5.78 16.80
C PHE A 51 -23.78 4.93 18.10
N GLU A 52 -24.86 4.19 18.36
CA GLU A 52 -25.06 3.41 19.59
C GLU A 52 -24.15 2.17 19.70
N GLY A 53 -23.55 1.72 18.59
CA GLY A 53 -22.71 0.51 18.56
C GLY A 53 -21.38 0.63 19.31
N THR A 54 -21.00 1.83 19.75
CA THR A 54 -19.77 2.08 20.55
C THR A 54 -19.96 1.84 22.04
N GLY A 55 -21.20 1.76 22.52
CA GLY A 55 -21.51 1.75 23.95
C GLY A 55 -21.39 3.13 24.63
N ILE A 56 -21.12 4.20 23.87
CA ILE A 56 -21.17 5.57 24.38
C ILE A 56 -22.60 5.92 24.76
N SER A 57 -22.76 6.43 25.98
CA SER A 57 -24.04 6.96 26.46
C SER A 57 -24.14 8.46 26.21
N PHE A 58 -25.22 8.87 25.54
CA PHE A 58 -25.53 10.28 25.27
C PHE A 58 -26.53 10.80 26.29
N ALA A 59 -26.55 12.12 26.52
CA ALA A 59 -27.62 12.71 27.31
C ALA A 59 -28.93 12.62 26.52
N GLU A 60 -30.03 12.40 27.22
CA GLU A 60 -31.38 12.40 26.68
C GLU A 60 -32.24 13.33 27.51
N GLY A 61 -32.87 14.31 26.86
CA GLY A 61 -33.89 15.13 27.50
C GLY A 61 -35.18 14.36 27.74
N GLY A 62 -36.02 14.91 28.60
CA GLY A 62 -37.27 14.29 29.05
C GLY A 62 -37.45 14.38 30.55
N SER A 63 -38.41 13.63 31.08
CA SER A 63 -38.70 13.57 32.51
C SER A 63 -38.84 12.11 32.97
N PRO A 64 -37.81 11.51 33.61
CA PRO A 64 -36.54 12.15 33.99
C PRO A 64 -35.60 12.32 32.79
N ALA A 65 -34.78 13.37 32.83
CA ALA A 65 -33.65 13.52 31.91
C ALA A 65 -32.52 12.58 32.32
N THR A 66 -31.85 11.98 31.34
CA THR A 66 -30.69 11.11 31.55
C THR A 66 -29.44 11.87 31.14
N ALA A 67 -28.45 11.93 32.03
CA ALA A 67 -27.14 12.47 31.66
C ALA A 67 -26.35 11.39 30.92
N GLY A 68 -25.68 11.76 29.83
CA GLY A 68 -24.68 10.90 29.20
C GLY A 68 -23.42 10.81 30.07
N GLU A 69 -22.76 9.66 30.04
CA GLU A 69 -21.53 9.42 30.82
C GLU A 69 -20.29 9.85 30.03
N GLU A 70 -20.17 9.46 28.75
CA GLU A 70 -19.01 9.75 27.92
C GLU A 70 -19.17 11.00 27.05
N ALA A 71 -20.39 11.25 26.56
CA ALA A 71 -20.67 12.38 25.67
C ALA A 71 -21.99 13.05 26.02
N HIS A 72 -22.02 14.39 26.02
CA HIS A 72 -23.27 15.13 26.25
C HIS A 72 -24.23 14.91 25.07
N ALA A 73 -23.76 15.15 23.85
CA ALA A 73 -24.63 15.37 22.69
C ALA A 73 -24.21 14.53 21.49
N ALA A 74 -22.91 14.48 21.26
CA ALA A 74 -22.26 13.88 20.12
C ALA A 74 -20.80 13.61 20.50
N TYR A 75 -20.18 12.67 19.81
CA TYR A 75 -18.74 12.42 19.88
C TYR A 75 -18.13 12.53 18.49
N THR A 76 -16.80 12.52 18.38
CA THR A 76 -16.13 12.41 17.07
C THR A 76 -15.97 10.92 16.76
N PRO A 77 -16.68 10.38 15.76
CA PRO A 77 -16.62 8.95 15.44
C PRO A 77 -15.27 8.57 14.87
N ARG A 78 -14.82 7.35 15.20
CA ARG A 78 -13.76 6.66 14.50
C ARG A 78 -14.34 5.95 13.28
N CYS A 79 -13.55 5.81 12.22
CA CYS A 79 -13.94 5.05 11.04
C CYS A 79 -14.24 3.60 11.44
N LEU A 80 -13.42 3.03 12.32
CA LEU A 80 -13.58 1.67 12.80
C LEU A 80 -14.75 1.49 13.78
N ASP A 81 -15.46 2.53 14.23
CA ASP A 81 -16.66 2.32 15.04
C ASP A 81 -17.76 1.59 14.24
N CYS A 82 -17.82 1.81 12.92
CA CYS A 82 -18.76 1.12 12.02
C CYS A 82 -18.07 0.14 11.06
N HIS A 83 -16.77 0.31 10.82
CA HIS A 83 -15.96 -0.52 9.91
C HIS A 83 -15.03 -1.48 10.64
N ASP A 84 -15.38 -1.93 11.85
CA ASP A 84 -14.55 -2.88 12.60
C ASP A 84 -14.44 -4.28 11.91
N SER A 85 -13.98 -5.30 12.65
CA SER A 85 -13.85 -6.68 12.15
C SER A 85 -15.18 -7.30 11.69
N ASP A 86 -16.28 -6.88 12.29
CA ASP A 86 -17.62 -7.42 12.09
C ASP A 86 -18.51 -6.48 11.26
N GLY A 87 -18.14 -5.21 11.16
CA GLY A 87 -18.90 -4.16 10.51
C GLY A 87 -20.19 -3.83 11.27
N ALA A 88 -20.86 -2.76 10.87
CA ALA A 88 -22.11 -2.33 11.49
C ALA A 88 -23.19 -1.99 10.48
N THR A 89 -24.46 -2.17 10.86
CA THR A 89 -25.57 -1.63 10.09
C THR A 89 -25.92 -0.23 10.59
N VAL A 90 -25.80 0.77 9.73
CA VAL A 90 -26.06 2.18 10.02
C VAL A 90 -27.12 2.68 9.05
N ALA A 91 -28.20 3.28 9.55
CA ALA A 91 -29.33 3.76 8.73
C ALA A 91 -29.89 2.71 7.73
N GLY A 92 -29.80 1.41 8.06
CA GLY A 92 -30.26 0.31 7.20
C GLY A 92 -29.26 -0.17 6.16
N GLU A 93 -28.07 0.43 6.07
CA GLU A 93 -26.98 0.02 5.18
C GLU A 93 -25.86 -0.67 5.98
N TYR A 94 -25.28 -1.73 5.44
CA TYR A 94 -24.20 -2.47 6.10
C TYR A 94 -22.82 -1.90 5.73
N ALA A 95 -22.15 -1.30 6.70
CA ALA A 95 -20.77 -0.87 6.62
C ALA A 95 -19.85 -2.10 6.57
N LYS A 96 -19.12 -2.25 5.46
CA LYS A 96 -18.25 -3.40 5.25
C LYS A 96 -17.09 -3.37 6.25
N PRO A 97 -16.73 -4.52 6.84
CA PRO A 97 -15.60 -4.63 7.75
C PRO A 97 -14.27 -4.19 7.13
N ALA A 98 -13.46 -3.47 7.90
CA ALA A 98 -12.07 -3.16 7.57
C ALA A 98 -11.12 -4.09 8.35
N ARG A 99 -11.33 -5.41 8.22
CA ARG A 99 -10.72 -6.48 9.03
C ARG A 99 -9.23 -6.32 9.27
N ALA A 100 -8.48 -5.91 8.24
CA ALA A 100 -7.03 -5.72 8.34
C ALA A 100 -6.61 -4.65 9.35
N PHE A 101 -7.49 -3.76 9.81
CA PHE A 101 -7.17 -2.70 10.77
C PHE A 101 -7.77 -2.94 12.16
N CYS A 102 -8.49 -4.04 12.33
CA CYS A 102 -9.31 -4.31 13.51
C CYS A 102 -8.72 -5.42 14.39
N ASP A 103 -7.59 -5.99 13.99
CA ASP A 103 -6.76 -6.87 14.81
C ASP A 103 -5.88 -6.07 15.77
N ASP A 104 -5.38 -6.73 16.81
CA ASP A 104 -4.39 -6.16 17.74
C ASP A 104 -3.23 -5.50 16.98
N ASN A 105 -2.94 -4.23 17.31
CA ASN A 105 -1.95 -3.39 16.64
C ASN A 105 -2.27 -3.03 15.17
N TYR A 106 -3.55 -2.92 14.80
CA TYR A 106 -4.00 -2.46 13.48
C TYR A 106 -3.58 -3.39 12.33
N GLY A 107 -3.67 -4.71 12.57
CA GLY A 107 -3.44 -5.73 11.55
C GLY A 107 -2.10 -6.44 11.61
N CYS A 108 -1.91 -7.29 10.60
CA CYS A 108 -0.69 -8.04 10.39
C CYS A 108 0.49 -7.15 9.91
N GLU A 109 1.72 -7.58 10.20
CA GLU A 109 2.97 -6.93 9.75
C GLU A 109 3.15 -6.93 8.22
N TYR A 110 2.21 -7.55 7.50
CA TYR A 110 2.17 -7.62 6.04
C TYR A 110 1.30 -6.50 5.44
N SER A 111 0.54 -5.74 6.22
CA SER A 111 -0.22 -4.59 5.69
C SER A 111 0.72 -3.42 5.37
N ALA A 112 0.80 -3.02 4.09
CA ALA A 112 1.67 -1.92 3.68
C ALA A 112 1.33 -0.59 4.37
N HIS A 113 0.07 -0.40 4.76
CA HIS A 113 -0.41 0.83 5.40
C HIS A 113 -0.37 0.80 6.93
N LYS A 114 0.11 -0.27 7.56
CA LYS A 114 0.16 -0.37 9.02
C LYS A 114 0.93 0.79 9.66
N ALA A 115 2.09 1.15 9.11
CA ALA A 115 2.90 2.25 9.62
C ALA A 115 2.18 3.61 9.54
N LEU A 116 1.40 3.85 8.48
CA LEU A 116 0.59 5.05 8.33
C LEU A 116 -0.49 5.12 9.42
N VAL A 117 -1.17 4.01 9.68
CA VAL A 117 -2.20 3.92 10.73
C VAL A 117 -1.59 4.11 12.12
N MET A 118 -0.45 3.48 12.41
CA MET A 118 0.22 3.66 13.70
C MET A 118 0.58 5.13 13.95
N LYS A 119 1.12 5.82 12.93
CA LYS A 119 1.39 7.27 13.01
C LYS A 119 0.13 8.11 13.19
N ALA A 120 -0.95 7.78 12.48
CA ALA A 120 -2.25 8.43 12.68
C ALA A 120 -2.75 8.32 14.12
N ASN A 121 -2.57 7.16 14.76
CA ASN A 121 -2.98 6.97 16.17
C ASN A 121 -2.11 7.74 17.17
N GLU A 122 -0.86 8.02 16.83
CA GLU A 122 0.05 8.86 17.64
C GLU A 122 -0.21 10.36 17.42
N SER A 123 -0.95 10.72 16.36
CA SER A 123 -1.31 12.08 16.03
C SER A 123 -2.41 12.62 16.95
N SER A 124 -2.36 13.93 17.21
CA SER A 124 -3.42 14.64 17.94
C SER A 124 -4.44 15.31 17.02
N MET A 125 -4.31 15.14 15.70
CA MET A 125 -5.11 15.85 14.70
C MET A 125 -6.49 15.24 14.45
N SER A 126 -6.63 13.93 14.66
CA SER A 126 -7.88 13.22 14.54
C SER A 126 -7.92 12.09 15.58
N VAL A 127 -9.13 11.63 15.92
CA VAL A 127 -9.29 10.49 16.80
C VAL A 127 -8.85 9.21 16.08
N GLY A 128 -7.96 8.45 16.71
CA GLY A 128 -7.54 7.12 16.26
C GLY A 128 -6.97 7.09 14.84
N GLU A 129 -7.37 6.07 14.09
CA GLU A 129 -6.91 5.76 12.74
C GLU A 129 -7.45 6.70 11.65
N ASN A 130 -8.40 7.58 11.99
CA ASN A 130 -9.13 8.39 11.03
C ASN A 130 -8.23 9.17 10.07
N GLU A 131 -7.10 9.69 10.55
CA GLU A 131 -6.18 10.43 9.67
C GLU A 131 -5.68 9.56 8.50
N ALA A 132 -5.33 8.30 8.77
CA ALA A 132 -4.92 7.36 7.73
C ALA A 132 -6.07 7.00 6.77
N CYS A 133 -7.30 6.87 7.27
CA CYS A 133 -8.47 6.57 6.44
C CYS A 133 -8.85 7.77 5.56
N LEU A 134 -8.91 8.97 6.12
CA LEU A 134 -9.36 10.18 5.44
C LEU A 134 -8.46 10.55 4.25
N VAL A 135 -7.15 10.30 4.38
CA VAL A 135 -6.15 10.47 3.33
C VAL A 135 -6.60 9.84 1.99
N CYS A 136 -7.08 8.60 2.03
CA CYS A 136 -7.51 7.87 0.82
C CYS A 136 -9.00 8.01 0.54
N HIS A 137 -9.84 7.92 1.58
CA HIS A 137 -11.28 7.76 1.43
C HIS A 137 -12.06 9.07 1.32
N THR A 138 -11.39 10.23 1.41
CA THR A 138 -12.07 11.53 1.31
C THR A 138 -11.36 12.50 0.37
N ASN A 139 -12.01 13.62 0.11
CA ASN A 139 -11.45 14.74 -0.64
C ASN A 139 -10.52 15.61 0.23
N TYR A 140 -9.95 15.06 1.30
CA TYR A 140 -8.95 15.69 2.15
C TYR A 140 -7.59 15.75 1.46
N SER A 141 -6.96 16.92 1.54
CA SER A 141 -5.61 17.15 0.99
C SER A 141 -4.56 16.63 1.95
N CYS A 142 -3.48 16.07 1.42
CA CYS A 142 -2.37 15.56 2.21
C CYS A 142 -1.08 15.66 1.39
N GLU A 143 0.02 15.86 2.11
CA GLU A 143 1.39 15.75 1.62
C GLU A 143 2.04 14.55 2.31
N LEU A 144 2.92 13.86 1.59
CA LEU A 144 3.69 12.73 2.10
C LEU A 144 5.15 12.90 1.72
N ASP A 145 6.03 12.88 2.72
CA ASP A 145 7.47 12.92 2.51
C ASP A 145 8.09 11.52 2.60
N TYR A 146 8.88 11.17 1.60
CA TYR A 146 9.63 9.92 1.52
C TYR A 146 11.10 10.28 1.60
N THR A 147 11.80 9.71 2.58
CA THR A 147 13.26 9.82 2.68
C THR A 147 13.88 8.45 2.52
N TYR A 148 14.84 8.34 1.62
CA TYR A 148 15.49 7.09 1.24
C TYR A 148 16.98 7.29 0.99
N PHE A 149 17.70 6.19 0.90
CA PHE A 149 19.11 6.20 0.52
C PHE A 149 19.24 6.54 -0.97
N GLU A 150 20.32 7.20 -1.36
CA GLU A 150 20.58 7.47 -2.77
C GLU A 150 20.92 6.18 -3.52
N GLY A 151 21.65 5.26 -2.87
CA GLY A 151 21.97 3.96 -3.42
C GLY A 151 22.61 3.01 -2.41
N ILE A 152 22.68 1.74 -2.79
CA ILE A 152 23.42 0.71 -2.06
C ILE A 152 24.56 0.17 -2.91
N SER A 153 25.61 -0.28 -2.23
CA SER A 153 26.76 -0.93 -2.83
C SER A 153 27.12 -2.20 -2.07
N TYR A 154 27.40 -3.28 -2.78
CA TYR A 154 27.77 -4.54 -2.15
C TYR A 154 28.64 -5.42 -3.03
N ASN A 155 29.46 -6.24 -2.35
CA ASN A 155 30.27 -7.27 -2.99
C ASN A 155 29.80 -8.65 -2.53
N LEU A 156 29.52 -9.54 -3.48
CA LEU A 156 29.26 -10.95 -3.22
C LEU A 156 30.52 -11.77 -3.51
N SER A 157 30.76 -12.79 -2.69
CA SER A 157 31.70 -13.87 -2.98
C SER A 157 31.08 -15.20 -2.60
N GLY A 158 30.90 -16.12 -3.55
CA GLY A 158 30.28 -17.43 -3.29
C GLY A 158 28.89 -17.33 -2.67
N TRP A 159 28.05 -16.42 -3.15
CA TRP A 159 26.70 -16.13 -2.64
C TRP A 159 26.65 -15.55 -1.21
N SER A 160 27.79 -15.08 -0.69
CA SER A 160 27.87 -14.40 0.61
C SER A 160 28.35 -12.96 0.45
N PHE A 161 27.75 -12.04 1.21
CA PHE A 161 28.20 -10.65 1.23
C PHE A 161 29.58 -10.52 1.89
N THR A 162 30.50 -9.88 1.18
CA THR A 162 31.84 -9.53 1.66
C THR A 162 31.97 -8.04 1.99
N SER A 163 31.08 -7.21 1.43
CA SER A 163 30.85 -5.84 1.84
C SER A 163 29.41 -5.45 1.53
N PHE A 164 28.88 -4.52 2.31
CA PHE A 164 27.58 -3.87 2.09
C PHE A 164 27.64 -2.46 2.66
N GLY A 165 27.09 -1.48 1.94
CA GLY A 165 26.97 -0.11 2.42
C GLY A 165 25.95 0.70 1.63
N ASP A 166 25.20 1.54 2.34
CA ASP A 166 24.33 2.56 1.77
C ASP A 166 25.09 3.89 1.58
N SER A 167 24.52 4.77 0.75
CA SER A 167 25.09 6.09 0.50
C SER A 167 24.00 7.13 0.21
N GLY A 168 24.32 8.38 0.53
CA GLY A 168 23.49 9.54 0.21
C GLY A 168 22.11 9.55 0.89
N THR A 169 21.33 10.55 0.53
CA THR A 169 19.92 10.66 0.94
C THR A 169 19.17 11.34 -0.20
N ARG A 170 18.03 10.79 -0.56
CA ARG A 170 17.10 11.37 -1.52
C ARG A 170 15.76 11.55 -0.83
N ASP A 171 15.16 12.72 -1.04
CA ASP A 171 13.83 13.04 -0.55
C ASP A 171 12.88 13.12 -1.74
N TYR A 172 11.66 12.65 -1.54
CA TYR A 172 10.57 12.74 -2.50
C TYR A 172 9.32 13.18 -1.76
N THR A 173 8.60 14.16 -2.27
CA THR A 173 7.38 14.67 -1.65
C THR A 173 6.22 14.48 -2.60
N ALA A 174 5.25 13.65 -2.22
CA ALA A 174 4.00 13.47 -2.95
C ALA A 174 2.94 14.43 -2.40
N ASN A 175 2.20 15.08 -3.29
CA ASN A 175 1.29 16.16 -2.93
C ASN A 175 -0.10 15.98 -3.55
N TRP A 176 -1.13 15.83 -2.71
CA TRP A 176 -2.52 15.71 -3.18
C TRP A 176 -3.33 16.95 -2.87
N ASN A 177 -3.41 17.83 -3.86
CA ASN A 177 -4.23 19.01 -3.81
C ASN A 177 -5.69 18.66 -4.11
N LYS A 178 -6.41 18.21 -3.08
CA LYS A 178 -7.87 18.00 -3.11
C LYS A 178 -8.59 19.23 -2.58
N SER A 179 -9.92 19.16 -2.37
CA SER A 179 -10.68 20.30 -1.83
C SER A 179 -10.43 20.56 -0.34
N GLY A 180 -9.77 19.64 0.37
CA GLY A 180 -9.59 19.68 1.83
C GLY A 180 -10.82 19.23 2.62
N ALA A 181 -11.86 18.72 1.95
CA ALA A 181 -13.12 18.36 2.59
C ALA A 181 -13.03 16.97 3.23
N LYS A 182 -13.29 16.89 4.54
CA LYS A 182 -13.22 15.63 5.32
C LYS A 182 -14.51 14.83 5.27
N HIS A 183 -15.63 15.47 4.92
CA HIS A 183 -16.91 14.79 4.78
C HIS A 183 -17.34 14.67 3.32
N VAL A 184 -16.40 14.74 2.37
CA VAL A 184 -16.64 14.35 0.97
C VAL A 184 -15.96 13.00 0.75
N PHE A 185 -16.67 11.91 1.01
CA PHE A 185 -16.14 10.55 0.85
C PHE A 185 -16.14 10.12 -0.62
N LEU A 186 -15.05 9.50 -1.05
CA LEU A 186 -14.79 9.09 -2.42
C LEU A 186 -15.17 7.63 -2.63
N SER A 187 -15.73 7.31 -3.80
CA SER A 187 -15.92 5.94 -4.24
C SER A 187 -14.58 5.19 -4.39
N LEU A 188 -14.59 3.86 -4.19
CA LEU A 188 -13.36 3.06 -4.14
C LEU A 188 -12.57 3.06 -5.46
N ASP A 189 -13.23 3.27 -6.60
CA ASP A 189 -12.61 3.39 -7.93
C ASP A 189 -11.84 4.71 -8.13
N LYS A 190 -11.95 5.67 -7.20
CA LYS A 190 -11.19 6.93 -7.20
C LYS A 190 -9.92 6.89 -6.33
N ILE A 191 -9.70 5.77 -5.64
CA ILE A 191 -8.54 5.53 -4.77
C ILE A 191 -7.48 4.84 -5.61
N ASP A 192 -6.31 5.48 -5.72
CA ASP A 192 -5.20 5.03 -6.55
C ASP A 192 -3.93 4.93 -5.71
N CYS A 193 -3.22 3.81 -5.84
CA CYS A 193 -1.96 3.55 -5.15
C CYS A 193 -0.89 4.57 -5.54
N THR A 194 -0.87 5.01 -6.79
CA THR A 194 0.19 5.90 -7.33
C THR A 194 0.13 7.31 -6.76
N LYS A 195 -0.97 7.70 -6.11
CA LYS A 195 -1.00 8.92 -5.31
C LYS A 195 -0.01 8.82 -4.13
N CYS A 196 -0.01 7.70 -3.41
CA CYS A 196 0.94 7.40 -2.31
C CYS A 196 2.26 6.82 -2.79
N HIS A 197 2.41 6.57 -4.07
CA HIS A 197 3.58 5.94 -4.65
C HIS A 197 3.93 6.67 -5.95
N GLU A 198 3.89 8.01 -5.91
CA GLU A 198 4.10 8.85 -7.11
C GLU A 198 5.51 8.67 -7.65
N ASN A 199 6.47 8.42 -6.76
CA ASN A 199 7.83 7.99 -7.10
C ASN A 199 7.86 6.69 -7.94
N ILE A 200 6.99 5.72 -7.63
CA ILE A 200 6.87 4.48 -8.41
C ILE A 200 6.23 4.78 -9.77
N TYR A 201 5.23 5.65 -9.82
CA TYR A 201 4.66 6.10 -11.09
C TYR A 201 5.71 6.81 -11.96
N ASP A 202 6.47 7.73 -11.38
CA ASP A 202 7.51 8.47 -12.07
C ASP A 202 8.59 7.54 -12.59
N ALA A 203 9.05 6.59 -11.77
CA ALA A 203 9.96 5.54 -12.21
C ALA A 203 9.34 4.79 -13.39
N LEU A 204 8.19 4.16 -13.24
CA LEU A 204 7.66 3.27 -14.28
C LEU A 204 7.25 3.98 -15.57
N VAL A 205 6.71 5.18 -15.47
CA VAL A 205 6.05 5.88 -16.59
C VAL A 205 6.90 7.02 -17.13
N ASN A 206 7.53 7.81 -16.27
CA ASN A 206 8.19 9.06 -16.66
C ASN A 206 9.70 8.94 -16.83
N GLY A 207 10.31 7.86 -16.34
CA GLY A 207 11.77 7.78 -16.25
C GLY A 207 12.31 8.47 -15.01
N THR A 208 13.45 7.99 -14.50
CA THR A 208 14.16 8.68 -13.42
C THR A 208 14.84 9.95 -13.98
N PRO A 209 14.50 11.17 -13.50
CA PRO A 209 15.08 12.39 -14.06
C PRO A 209 16.60 12.47 -13.79
N LYS A 210 17.39 12.85 -14.81
CA LYS A 210 18.85 13.09 -14.76
C LYS A 210 19.76 11.85 -14.75
N VAL A 211 19.23 10.65 -14.91
CA VAL A 211 20.03 9.50 -15.33
C VAL A 211 20.02 9.41 -16.86
N ASN A 212 21.15 9.06 -17.46
CA ASN A 212 21.32 8.95 -18.92
C ASN A 212 20.83 7.59 -19.45
N GLU A 213 20.07 6.89 -18.61
CA GLU A 213 19.77 5.48 -18.72
C GLU A 213 18.31 5.29 -18.31
N ASP A 214 17.55 4.56 -19.12
CA ASP A 214 16.10 4.32 -18.95
C ASP A 214 15.82 3.33 -17.80
N TYR A 215 16.54 3.44 -16.68
CA TYR A 215 16.51 2.46 -15.59
C TYR A 215 15.49 2.84 -14.52
N LEU A 216 14.61 1.88 -14.24
CA LEU A 216 13.42 2.04 -13.43
C LEU A 216 13.48 1.00 -12.33
N THR A 217 13.72 1.46 -11.10
CA THR A 217 14.24 0.64 -10.00
C THR A 217 13.16 -0.05 -9.18
N HIS A 218 11.88 -0.01 -9.54
CA HIS A 218 10.85 -0.66 -8.72
C HIS A 218 10.78 -2.17 -8.98
N SER A 219 11.26 -2.96 -8.02
CA SER A 219 11.04 -4.40 -7.98
C SER A 219 9.55 -4.71 -7.83
N PRO A 220 8.99 -5.64 -8.63
CA PRO A 220 9.69 -6.60 -9.45
C PRO A 220 9.63 -6.28 -10.96
N ILE A 221 9.67 -5.02 -11.37
CA ILE A 221 9.37 -4.65 -12.77
C ILE A 221 10.66 -4.56 -13.57
N GLU A 222 10.89 -5.54 -14.44
CA GLU A 222 11.92 -5.46 -15.48
C GLU A 222 11.32 -4.77 -16.72
N ILE A 223 11.94 -3.67 -17.15
CA ILE A 223 11.46 -2.80 -18.23
C ILE A 223 12.37 -2.91 -19.45
N HIS A 224 11.81 -3.35 -20.58
CA HIS A 224 12.51 -3.33 -21.87
C HIS A 224 12.52 -1.92 -22.47
N THR A 225 13.70 -1.49 -22.96
CA THR A 225 13.83 -0.40 -23.93
C THR A 225 13.63 -0.97 -25.33
N SER A 226 12.54 -0.58 -25.98
CA SER A 226 12.21 -1.01 -27.34
C SER A 226 13.18 -0.43 -28.39
N GLY A 227 14.38 -1.01 -28.50
CA GLY A 227 15.20 -0.84 -29.70
C GLY A 227 16.70 -0.88 -29.51
N THR A 228 17.30 -2.07 -29.54
CA THR A 228 18.49 -2.37 -30.36
C THR A 228 18.89 -3.84 -30.21
N GLY A 229 18.28 -4.73 -31.01
CA GLY A 229 18.92 -5.96 -31.52
C GLY A 229 19.60 -6.94 -30.55
N GLY A 230 19.21 -7.02 -29.27
CA GLY A 230 19.76 -7.96 -28.29
C GLY A 230 18.67 -8.82 -27.67
N THR A 231 18.76 -10.14 -27.90
CA THR A 231 18.06 -11.27 -27.23
C THR A 231 16.76 -11.02 -26.47
N ASP A 232 15.68 -11.67 -26.93
CA ASP A 232 14.37 -11.87 -26.29
C ASP A 232 14.49 -12.48 -24.86
N TRP A 233 15.02 -11.76 -23.89
CA TRP A 233 14.83 -12.09 -22.48
C TRP A 233 13.47 -11.57 -21.99
N ASP A 234 12.96 -10.48 -22.59
CA ASP A 234 11.87 -9.68 -22.01
C ASP A 234 10.47 -10.00 -22.56
N THR A 235 10.39 -10.62 -23.73
CA THR A 235 9.12 -11.03 -24.37
C THR A 235 8.92 -12.54 -24.40
N ASN A 236 10.02 -13.29 -24.32
CA ASN A 236 10.03 -14.74 -24.22
C ASN A 236 10.92 -15.09 -23.04
N ASN A 237 10.44 -15.96 -22.15
CA ASN A 237 11.32 -16.57 -21.18
C ASN A 237 12.46 -17.28 -21.96
N PRO A 238 13.74 -16.91 -21.83
CA PRO A 238 14.85 -17.52 -22.56
C PRO A 238 15.25 -18.88 -21.99
N TRP A 239 14.30 -19.53 -21.33
CA TRP A 239 14.30 -20.95 -21.04
C TRP A 239 13.44 -21.72 -22.05
N PRO A 240 13.69 -21.65 -23.38
CA PRO A 240 12.95 -22.45 -24.33
C PRO A 240 13.52 -23.87 -24.36
N PHE A 241 13.63 -24.58 -23.23
CA PHE A 241 14.18 -25.94 -23.25
C PHE A 241 13.46 -26.89 -22.29
N GLY A 242 12.34 -27.46 -22.77
CA GLY A 242 12.09 -28.89 -22.65
C GLY A 242 11.10 -29.42 -21.59
N GLY A 243 10.42 -28.59 -20.79
CA GLY A 243 9.49 -29.05 -19.75
C GLY A 243 8.11 -28.35 -19.75
N PRO A 244 7.06 -28.97 -19.18
CA PRO A 244 5.68 -28.45 -19.19
C PRO A 244 5.43 -27.24 -18.27
N ASN A 245 6.43 -26.73 -17.56
CA ASN A 245 6.29 -25.64 -16.60
C ASN A 245 6.89 -24.34 -17.18
N TYR A 246 6.21 -23.79 -18.18
CA TYR A 246 6.47 -22.42 -18.63
C TYR A 246 5.99 -21.47 -17.52
N HIS A 247 6.89 -20.67 -16.96
CA HIS A 247 6.51 -19.56 -16.09
C HIS A 247 6.27 -18.33 -16.97
N ASP A 248 5.01 -18.03 -17.28
CA ASP A 248 4.66 -16.74 -17.86
C ASP A 248 5.06 -15.64 -16.84
N ARG A 249 5.83 -14.65 -17.29
CA ARG A 249 6.46 -13.67 -16.39
C ARG A 249 5.39 -12.82 -15.71
N TYR A 250 5.41 -12.86 -14.37
CA TYR A 250 4.47 -12.17 -13.48
C TYR A 250 4.86 -10.71 -13.17
N HIS A 251 5.91 -10.23 -13.84
CA HIS A 251 6.75 -9.10 -13.42
C HIS A 251 6.98 -8.08 -14.55
N TYR A 252 6.25 -8.19 -15.66
CA TYR A 252 6.48 -7.38 -16.85
C TYR A 252 5.24 -6.56 -17.21
N ILE A 253 5.44 -5.25 -17.41
CA ILE A 253 4.43 -4.35 -17.99
C ILE A 253 4.99 -3.77 -19.29
N PRO A 254 4.31 -3.98 -20.45
CA PRO A 254 4.69 -3.33 -21.69
C PRO A 254 4.72 -1.81 -21.57
N GLU A 255 5.69 -1.16 -22.23
CA GLU A 255 5.85 0.31 -22.24
C GLU A 255 4.55 1.06 -22.55
N ALA A 256 3.82 0.60 -23.57
CA ALA A 256 2.57 1.20 -24.01
C ALA A 256 1.45 1.13 -22.93
N ASP A 257 1.55 0.18 -22.00
CA ASP A 257 0.52 -0.09 -21.00
C ASP A 257 0.88 0.48 -19.62
N ARG A 258 2.10 0.99 -19.40
CA ARG A 258 2.58 1.41 -18.06
C ARG A 258 1.69 2.47 -17.43
N ALA A 259 1.41 3.57 -18.14
CA ALA A 259 0.62 4.68 -17.62
C ALA A 259 -0.81 4.27 -17.21
N THR A 260 -1.37 3.24 -17.85
CA THR A 260 -2.71 2.71 -17.57
C THR A 260 -2.72 1.56 -16.59
N GLY A 261 -1.69 0.70 -16.62
CA GLY A 261 -1.58 -0.50 -15.79
C GLY A 261 -1.37 -0.14 -14.33
N VAL A 262 -0.42 0.76 -14.05
CA VAL A 262 -0.06 1.16 -12.67
C VAL A 262 -1.21 1.81 -11.89
N ASN A 263 -2.17 2.43 -12.59
CA ASN A 263 -3.34 3.10 -12.00
C ASN A 263 -4.62 2.26 -12.03
N SER A 264 -4.55 0.98 -12.44
CA SER A 264 -5.73 0.12 -12.55
C SER A 264 -5.63 -1.12 -11.66
N SER A 265 -5.08 -2.20 -12.16
CA SER A 265 -5.00 -3.50 -11.47
C SER A 265 -3.59 -3.96 -11.18
N TYR A 266 -2.59 -3.32 -11.78
CA TYR A 266 -1.22 -3.80 -11.74
C TYR A 266 -0.69 -3.99 -10.32
N CYS A 267 -0.89 -3.01 -9.43
CA CYS A 267 -0.46 -3.15 -8.04
C CYS A 267 -1.12 -4.35 -7.36
N TYR A 268 -2.35 -4.71 -7.73
CA TYR A 268 -3.04 -5.86 -7.15
C TYR A 268 -2.53 -7.19 -7.69
N GLU A 269 -1.92 -7.24 -8.88
CA GLU A 269 -1.33 -8.47 -9.43
C GLU A 269 -0.37 -9.11 -8.44
N CYS A 270 0.42 -8.26 -7.75
CA CYS A 270 1.34 -8.67 -6.71
C CYS A 270 0.76 -8.37 -5.32
N HIS A 271 0.51 -7.10 -4.99
CA HIS A 271 0.20 -6.68 -3.62
C HIS A 271 -1.19 -7.11 -3.13
N ASN A 272 -2.06 -7.63 -4.00
CA ASN A 272 -3.32 -8.26 -3.59
C ASN A 272 -3.76 -9.33 -4.58
N VAL A 273 -2.93 -10.38 -4.71
CA VAL A 273 -3.12 -11.45 -5.70
C VAL A 273 -4.53 -12.04 -5.65
N ASN A 274 -5.09 -12.24 -4.46
CA ASN A 274 -6.46 -12.71 -4.30
C ASN A 274 -7.49 -11.78 -4.96
N LYS A 275 -7.40 -10.46 -4.74
CA LYS A 275 -8.29 -9.49 -5.40
C LYS A 275 -8.11 -9.57 -6.91
N TYR A 276 -6.86 -9.50 -7.40
CA TYR A 276 -6.58 -9.56 -8.82
C TYR A 276 -7.13 -10.83 -9.48
N ALA A 277 -6.89 -11.99 -8.86
CA ALA A 277 -7.36 -13.28 -9.36
C ALA A 277 -8.89 -13.40 -9.41
N ASN A 278 -9.61 -12.70 -8.53
CA ASN A 278 -11.08 -12.68 -8.53
C ASN A 278 -11.64 -11.71 -9.58
N GLU A 279 -10.93 -10.63 -9.88
CA GLU A 279 -11.30 -9.66 -10.92
C GLU A 279 -10.90 -10.14 -12.33
N ASN A 280 -9.82 -10.93 -12.44
CA ASN A 280 -9.24 -11.42 -13.69
C ASN A 280 -9.22 -12.96 -13.73
N LEU A 281 -10.41 -13.56 -13.87
CA LEU A 281 -10.59 -15.02 -13.81
C LEU A 281 -9.78 -15.80 -14.87
N ALA A 282 -9.50 -15.21 -16.04
CA ALA A 282 -8.69 -15.84 -17.07
C ALA A 282 -7.24 -16.01 -16.61
N ASP A 283 -6.66 -14.93 -16.06
CA ASP A 283 -5.29 -14.87 -15.56
C ASP A 283 -5.08 -15.76 -14.35
N LYS A 284 -6.11 -15.88 -13.49
CA LYS A 284 -6.10 -16.82 -12.35
C LYS A 284 -5.66 -18.23 -12.76
N THR A 285 -6.16 -18.71 -13.89
CA THR A 285 -5.81 -20.03 -14.45
C THR A 285 -4.48 -20.04 -15.19
N THR A 286 -4.16 -19.00 -15.95
CA THR A 286 -2.94 -18.94 -16.76
C THR A 286 -1.67 -18.90 -15.91
N TYR A 287 -1.68 -18.08 -14.85
CA TYR A 287 -0.50 -17.84 -14.01
C TYR A 287 -0.49 -18.65 -12.71
N ASP A 288 -1.54 -19.42 -12.47
CA ASP A 288 -1.79 -20.21 -11.26
C ASP A 288 -1.83 -19.35 -9.99
N LEU A 289 -2.71 -18.35 -10.00
CA LEU A 289 -2.79 -17.34 -8.93
C LEU A 289 -3.40 -17.87 -7.64
N GLY A 290 -4.09 -19.02 -7.72
CA GLY A 290 -4.56 -19.72 -6.53
C GLY A 290 -3.39 -20.13 -5.63
N ASP A 291 -2.34 -20.68 -6.25
CA ASP A 291 -1.16 -21.14 -5.51
C ASP A 291 -0.35 -19.95 -4.99
N VAL A 292 -0.21 -18.86 -5.77
CA VAL A 292 0.44 -17.63 -5.30
C VAL A 292 -0.37 -16.92 -4.20
N THR A 293 -1.71 -16.99 -4.23
CA THR A 293 -2.57 -16.51 -3.15
C THR A 293 -2.26 -17.23 -1.83
N SER A 294 -1.83 -18.49 -1.88
CA SER A 294 -1.44 -19.24 -0.67
C SER A 294 -0.07 -18.85 -0.10
N ASP A 295 0.81 -18.31 -0.95
CA ASP A 295 2.12 -17.80 -0.54
C ASP A 295 2.09 -16.39 0.05
N THR A 296 1.04 -15.64 -0.31
CA THR A 296 0.80 -14.25 0.06
C THR A 296 -0.25 -14.13 1.17
N TYR A 297 -0.27 -12.98 1.83
CA TYR A 297 -1.30 -12.60 2.81
C TYR A 297 -2.43 -11.79 2.16
N SER A 298 -2.62 -11.90 0.85
CA SER A 298 -3.59 -11.15 0.05
C SER A 298 -5.07 -11.32 0.47
N THR A 299 -5.39 -12.35 1.26
CA THR A 299 -6.74 -12.53 1.86
C THR A 299 -6.93 -11.77 3.18
N GLN A 300 -5.86 -11.29 3.78
CA GLN A 300 -5.85 -10.62 5.10
C GLN A 300 -5.63 -9.11 5.00
N VAL A 301 -5.05 -8.62 3.91
CA VAL A 301 -4.78 -7.19 3.72
C VAL A 301 -6.00 -6.46 3.14
N HIS A 302 -6.24 -5.22 3.60
CA HIS A 302 -7.37 -4.41 3.13
C HIS A 302 -7.17 -3.86 1.71
N CYS A 303 -5.95 -3.40 1.39
CA CYS A 303 -5.65 -2.82 0.09
C CYS A 303 -4.44 -3.51 -0.55
N ALA A 304 -3.27 -3.37 0.09
CA ALA A 304 -2.00 -3.86 -0.42
C ALA A 304 -1.17 -4.54 0.68
N GLU A 305 -0.58 -5.66 0.33
CA GLU A 305 0.43 -6.38 1.08
C GLU A 305 1.81 -5.77 0.83
N ALA A 306 2.60 -5.61 1.88
CA ALA A 306 4.02 -5.38 1.78
C ALA A 306 4.70 -6.68 1.30
N LEU A 307 5.09 -6.70 0.04
CA LEU A 307 5.74 -7.86 -0.58
C LEU A 307 7.26 -7.73 -0.61
N TRP A 308 7.90 -8.90 -0.66
CA TRP A 308 9.33 -9.06 -0.92
C TRP A 308 9.52 -10.19 -1.93
N CYS A 309 10.68 -10.24 -2.56
CA CYS A 309 11.02 -11.32 -3.50
C CYS A 309 10.80 -12.70 -2.86
N GLN A 310 11.22 -12.84 -1.61
CA GLN A 310 11.06 -14.02 -0.77
C GLN A 310 9.61 -14.47 -0.54
N THR A 311 8.62 -13.55 -0.62
CA THR A 311 7.21 -13.91 -0.43
C THR A 311 6.78 -14.98 -1.44
N CYS A 312 7.25 -14.87 -2.68
CA CYS A 312 6.93 -15.80 -3.76
C CYS A 312 8.12 -16.69 -4.17
N HIS A 313 9.35 -16.22 -4.01
CA HIS A 313 10.56 -16.88 -4.50
C HIS A 313 11.37 -17.60 -3.43
N GLY A 314 10.91 -17.57 -2.18
CA GLY A 314 11.56 -18.23 -1.07
C GLY A 314 11.51 -19.74 -1.08
N ASN A 315 12.30 -20.36 -0.20
CA ASN A 315 12.27 -21.80 -0.05
C ASN A 315 10.87 -22.28 0.39
N GLY A 316 10.35 -23.29 -0.31
CA GLY A 316 9.02 -23.84 -0.08
C GLY A 316 7.86 -23.02 -0.64
N LYS A 317 8.11 -21.97 -1.41
CA LYS A 317 7.09 -21.16 -2.10
C LYS A 317 6.75 -21.70 -3.48
N THR A 318 5.57 -21.35 -4.00
CA THR A 318 5.05 -21.77 -5.31
C THR A 318 5.97 -21.38 -6.45
N LYS A 319 6.59 -20.20 -6.37
CA LYS A 319 7.51 -19.69 -7.39
C LYS A 319 8.96 -19.71 -6.90
N VAL A 320 9.33 -20.66 -6.03
CA VAL A 320 10.70 -20.85 -5.53
C VAL A 320 11.72 -20.75 -6.67
N VAL A 321 12.87 -20.12 -6.41
CA VAL A 321 13.93 -20.05 -7.42
C VAL A 321 14.50 -21.44 -7.66
N ILE A 322 14.37 -21.93 -8.91
CA ILE A 322 14.91 -23.23 -9.34
C ILE A 322 16.13 -22.98 -10.22
N ASP A 323 17.25 -23.63 -9.93
CA ASP A 323 18.44 -23.58 -10.79
C ASP A 323 18.19 -24.30 -12.11
N ASN A 324 18.94 -23.91 -13.14
CA ASN A 324 18.95 -24.66 -14.39
C ASN A 324 19.46 -26.08 -14.12
N PRO A 325 18.65 -27.14 -14.24
CA PRO A 325 19.14 -28.50 -14.02
C PRO A 325 20.15 -28.95 -15.09
N GLU A 326 20.27 -28.22 -16.21
CA GLU A 326 21.21 -28.50 -17.30
C GLU A 326 22.50 -27.64 -17.25
N GLN A 327 22.58 -26.62 -16.39
CA GLN A 327 23.86 -25.94 -16.10
C GLN A 327 24.47 -26.55 -14.85
N LEU A 328 25.73 -27.00 -14.96
CA LEU A 328 26.45 -27.77 -13.94
C LEU A 328 26.75 -27.00 -12.64
N ASN A 329 26.23 -25.79 -12.47
CA ASN A 329 26.53 -24.89 -11.36
C ASN A 329 25.26 -24.56 -10.58
N THR A 330 25.41 -24.50 -9.26
CA THR A 330 24.38 -24.05 -8.34
C THR A 330 24.28 -22.53 -8.39
N GLY A 331 23.24 -22.01 -9.05
CA GLY A 331 22.83 -20.63 -8.92
C GLY A 331 22.21 -20.37 -7.53
N HIS A 332 21.06 -19.71 -7.48
CA HIS A 332 20.33 -19.46 -6.23
C HIS A 332 19.86 -20.74 -5.53
N SER A 333 19.71 -21.86 -6.23
CA SER A 333 19.06 -23.08 -5.72
C SER A 333 19.96 -23.95 -4.82
N GLY A 334 21.28 -23.74 -4.88
CA GLY A 334 22.23 -24.40 -3.97
C GLY A 334 22.46 -23.65 -2.66
N THR A 335 21.88 -22.47 -2.49
CA THR A 335 22.08 -21.60 -1.32
C THR A 335 20.73 -21.09 -0.81
N ASN A 336 20.65 -20.72 0.47
CA ASN A 336 19.46 -20.07 1.02
C ASN A 336 19.46 -18.57 0.71
N PHE A 337 20.10 -18.11 -0.37
CA PHE A 337 20.42 -16.69 -0.57
C PHE A 337 19.20 -15.76 -0.47
N VAL A 338 18.06 -16.13 -1.07
CA VAL A 338 16.82 -15.32 -1.00
C VAL A 338 16.28 -15.25 0.43
N ASP A 339 16.35 -16.36 1.16
CA ASP A 339 15.99 -16.44 2.58
C ASP A 339 16.98 -15.63 3.45
N ASP A 340 18.28 -15.73 3.18
CA ASP A 340 19.37 -15.09 3.90
C ASP A 340 19.34 -13.56 3.73
N VAL A 341 19.06 -13.06 2.51
CA VAL A 341 18.80 -11.63 2.26
C VAL A 341 17.65 -11.13 3.13
N THR A 342 16.60 -11.95 3.29
CA THR A 342 15.45 -11.58 4.10
C THR A 342 15.74 -11.59 5.61
N SER A 343 16.58 -12.52 6.07
CA SER A 343 16.92 -12.63 7.50
C SER A 343 17.97 -11.60 7.95
N ASP A 344 18.90 -11.27 7.08
CA ASP A 344 20.13 -10.56 7.47
C ASP A 344 20.08 -9.07 7.15
N TYR A 345 19.21 -8.67 6.22
CA TYR A 345 19.12 -7.28 5.77
C TYR A 345 17.76 -6.67 6.07
N ALA A 346 17.80 -5.38 6.42
CA ALA A 346 16.61 -4.59 6.61
C ALA A 346 15.75 -4.65 5.34
N ARG A 347 14.44 -4.72 5.51
CA ARG A 347 13.51 -4.88 4.39
C ARG A 347 13.69 -3.84 3.27
N THR A 348 14.26 -2.66 3.58
CA THR A 348 14.49 -1.59 2.60
C THR A 348 15.50 -1.93 1.53
N PHE A 349 16.34 -2.93 1.78
CA PHE A 349 17.38 -3.34 0.85
C PHE A 349 17.03 -4.64 0.11
N GLN A 350 15.94 -5.33 0.49
CA GLN A 350 15.65 -6.66 -0.05
C GLN A 350 15.33 -6.61 -1.56
N GLY A 351 14.50 -5.66 -2.00
CA GLY A 351 14.23 -5.42 -3.43
C GLY A 351 15.50 -5.01 -4.17
N ASP A 352 16.18 -3.97 -3.68
CA ASP A 352 17.43 -3.44 -4.25
C ASP A 352 18.54 -4.48 -4.40
N ILE A 353 18.70 -5.39 -3.44
CA ILE A 353 19.70 -6.46 -3.51
C ILE A 353 19.38 -7.44 -4.63
N CYS A 354 18.09 -7.78 -4.80
CA CYS A 354 17.67 -8.65 -5.89
C CYS A 354 17.82 -7.92 -7.23
N MET A 355 17.25 -6.73 -7.33
CA MET A 355 17.27 -5.94 -8.57
C MET A 355 18.67 -5.52 -8.96
N GLY A 356 19.57 -5.21 -8.02
CA GLY A 356 20.96 -4.91 -8.32
C GLY A 356 21.68 -6.06 -9.02
N CYS A 357 21.35 -7.31 -8.69
CA CYS A 357 21.87 -8.48 -9.39
C CYS A 357 21.15 -8.73 -10.73
N HIS A 358 19.84 -8.52 -10.79
CA HIS A 358 19.04 -8.72 -12.01
C HIS A 358 19.34 -7.65 -13.08
N GLU A 359 19.40 -6.38 -12.71
CA GLU A 359 19.77 -5.24 -13.57
C GLU A 359 21.22 -5.35 -14.05
N ALA A 360 22.17 -5.69 -13.16
CA ALA A 360 23.56 -5.93 -13.56
C ALA A 360 23.71 -7.08 -14.57
N ALA A 361 22.75 -8.01 -14.65
CA ALA A 361 22.74 -9.09 -15.63
C ALA A 361 22.24 -8.64 -17.02
N VAL A 362 21.53 -7.50 -17.13
CA VAL A 362 20.89 -7.01 -18.36
C VAL A 362 21.84 -6.17 -19.23
N HIS A 363 22.94 -5.63 -18.71
CA HIS A 363 23.87 -4.82 -19.51
C HIS A 363 24.84 -5.67 -20.38
N PRO A 364 24.76 -5.58 -21.72
CA PRO A 364 25.68 -6.26 -22.61
C PRO A 364 26.71 -5.27 -23.18
N SER A 365 27.98 -5.48 -22.86
CA SER A 365 29.03 -5.15 -23.83
C SER A 365 29.97 -6.33 -24.10
N ASP A 366 30.17 -7.23 -23.14
CA ASP A 366 31.01 -8.42 -23.32
C ASP A 366 30.22 -9.70 -22.96
N ALA A 367 29.41 -10.15 -23.92
CA ALA A 367 28.58 -11.34 -23.82
C ALA A 367 29.37 -12.58 -23.37
N GLN A 368 28.84 -13.29 -22.36
CA GLN A 368 29.27 -14.55 -21.72
C GLN A 368 30.11 -14.46 -20.43
N ALA A 369 30.87 -13.41 -20.15
CA ALA A 369 31.75 -13.39 -18.97
C ALA A 369 31.14 -12.73 -17.71
N ILE A 370 30.03 -12.00 -17.86
CA ILE A 370 29.43 -11.20 -16.78
C ILE A 370 28.23 -11.94 -16.15
N CYS A 371 27.44 -12.67 -16.94
CA CYS A 371 26.32 -13.48 -16.41
C CYS A 371 26.81 -14.60 -15.47
N THR A 372 27.97 -15.17 -15.78
CA THR A 372 28.74 -16.14 -14.97
C THR A 372 29.08 -15.62 -13.57
N ARG A 373 29.32 -14.31 -13.45
CA ARG A 373 29.73 -13.68 -12.20
C ARG A 373 28.64 -13.82 -11.14
N CYS A 374 27.38 -13.61 -11.52
CA CYS A 374 26.25 -13.77 -10.60
C CYS A 374 25.76 -15.22 -10.57
N HIS A 375 25.54 -15.87 -11.71
CA HIS A 375 24.85 -17.17 -11.77
C HIS A 375 25.73 -18.41 -11.59
N GLU A 376 27.05 -18.33 -11.83
CA GLU A 376 27.94 -19.49 -11.69
C GLU A 376 28.78 -19.47 -10.41
N LEU A 377 29.08 -18.28 -9.86
CA LEU A 377 30.03 -18.14 -8.74
C LEU A 377 29.55 -17.24 -7.59
N GLY A 378 28.40 -16.58 -7.71
CA GLY A 378 27.91 -15.63 -6.70
C GLY A 378 28.94 -14.54 -6.35
N ASN A 379 29.65 -14.04 -7.36
CA ASN A 379 30.75 -13.07 -7.28
C ASN A 379 30.40 -11.78 -8.04
N ALA A 380 29.81 -10.79 -7.39
CA ALA A 380 29.37 -9.55 -8.04
C ALA A 380 29.84 -8.31 -7.25
N ASP A 381 30.15 -7.23 -7.97
CA ASP A 381 30.31 -5.88 -7.41
C ASP A 381 29.15 -5.07 -7.98
N VAL A 382 28.25 -4.63 -7.10
CA VAL A 382 26.97 -4.02 -7.48
C VAL A 382 26.84 -2.66 -6.85
N TYR A 383 26.39 -1.71 -7.65
CA TYR A 383 25.84 -0.44 -7.21
C TYR A 383 24.47 -0.30 -7.86
N ILE A 384 23.46 0.02 -7.06
CA ILE A 384 22.10 0.30 -7.54
C ILE A 384 21.51 1.48 -6.75
N GLU A 385 20.74 2.33 -7.44
CA GLU A 385 19.96 3.37 -6.77
C GLU A 385 18.81 2.73 -5.98
N SER A 386 18.66 3.11 -4.70
CA SER A 386 17.79 2.41 -3.76
C SER A 386 16.31 2.68 -4.03
N GLU A 387 15.45 1.67 -3.82
CA GLU A 387 14.01 1.81 -3.84
C GLU A 387 13.50 2.62 -2.63
N PRO A 388 12.46 3.45 -2.84
CA PRO A 388 11.98 4.35 -1.82
C PRO A 388 11.19 3.63 -0.71
N ARG A 389 11.31 4.15 0.52
CA ARG A 389 10.39 3.89 1.63
C ARG A 389 9.81 5.18 2.19
N GLY A 390 8.52 5.16 2.48
CA GLY A 390 7.78 6.34 2.93
C GLY A 390 7.45 6.35 4.41
N TYR A 391 7.33 7.55 4.97
CA TYR A 391 6.59 7.79 6.20
C TYR A 391 5.71 9.02 6.01
N ALA A 392 4.46 8.97 6.46
CA ALA A 392 3.60 10.14 6.36
C ALA A 392 3.94 11.19 7.42
N THR A 393 3.99 12.45 7.00
CA THR A 393 4.06 13.65 7.84
C THR A 393 3.01 14.64 7.36
N ASN A 394 2.34 15.30 8.30
CA ASN A 394 1.28 16.25 8.00
C ASN A 394 1.84 17.68 7.94
N ILE A 395 1.32 18.53 7.03
CA ILE A 395 1.59 19.98 6.94
C ILE A 395 0.35 20.82 7.20
#